data_AF-R8NA04-F1
#
_entry.id   AF-R8NA04-F1
#
_cell.length_a   1.000
_cell.length_b   1.000
_cell.length_c   1.000
_cell.angle_alpha   90.00
_cell.angle_beta   90.00
_cell.angle_gamma   90.00
#
_symmetry.space_group_name_H-M   'P 1'
#
loop_
_entity.id
_entity.type
_entity.pdbx_description
1 polymer ?
#
loop_
_entity_poly.entity_id
_entity_poly.type
_entity_poly.pdbx_seq_one_letter_code
_entity_poly.pdbx_strand_id
1 'polypeptide(L)'
;MGKIEKDTLLPIGSVVKFKTWEQPLMIYGRKQEDSKTKETWDYVACYYPIGNVSTEYNIFFNHEYISEVIFTGYINEDEIKLREDLK
;
A
#
# COMPACT_ATOMS: atom_id res chain seq x y z
N MET A 1 -1.54 14.68 13.74
CA MET A 1 -1.37 13.81 12.56
C MET A 1 0.01 14.06 11.98
N GLY A 2 0.91 13.09 12.10
CA GLY A 2 2.28 13.21 11.60
C GLY A 2 2.28 13.38 10.08
N LYS A 3 3.17 14.22 9.56
CA LYS A 3 3.45 14.30 8.13
C LYS A 3 3.87 12.91 7.66
N ILE A 4 3.18 12.37 6.65
CA ILE A 4 3.62 11.15 5.98
C ILE A 4 4.95 11.50 5.31
N GLU A 5 6.05 10.87 5.73
CA GLU A 5 7.33 10.99 5.04
C GLU A 5 7.18 10.38 3.65
N LYS A 6 7.23 11.25 2.63
CA LYS A 6 6.93 10.92 1.23
C LYS A 6 7.83 9.84 0.64
N ASP A 7 9.01 9.64 1.23
CA ASP A 7 10.06 8.76 0.72
C ASP A 7 10.08 7.38 1.38
N THR A 8 9.10 7.07 2.24
CA THR A 8 9.07 5.81 2.98
C THR A 8 7.79 5.04 2.70
N LEU A 9 7.93 3.82 2.18
CA LEU A 9 6.77 2.95 1.90
C LEU A 9 6.04 2.59 3.20
N LEU A 10 4.71 2.52 3.12
CA LEU A 10 3.86 2.08 4.24
C LEU A 10 4.01 0.57 4.49
N PRO A 11 3.93 0.12 5.77
CA PRO A 11 3.92 -1.30 6.09
C PRO A 11 2.69 -1.98 5.49
N ILE A 12 2.81 -3.27 5.17
CA ILE A 12 1.66 -4.08 4.77
C ILE A 12 0.64 -4.16 5.91
N GLY A 13 -0.63 -4.34 5.56
CA GLY A 13 -1.77 -4.21 6.47
C GLY A 13 -2.18 -2.76 6.74
N SER A 14 -1.46 -1.76 6.21
CA SER A 14 -1.92 -0.37 6.25
C SER A 14 -3.21 -0.21 5.46
N VAL A 15 -4.18 0.50 6.04
CA VAL A 15 -5.48 0.81 5.41
C VAL A 15 -5.50 2.28 5.01
N VAL A 16 -5.77 2.56 3.73
CA VAL A 16 -5.64 3.88 3.12
C VAL A 16 -6.89 4.27 2.33
N LYS A 17 -7.03 5.58 2.09
CA LYS A 17 -8.04 6.19 1.21
C LYS A 17 -7.40 7.06 0.15
N PHE A 18 -8.16 7.31 -0.92
CA PHE A 18 -7.81 8.18 -2.03
C PHE A 18 -8.78 9.35 -2.07
N LYS A 19 -8.36 10.50 -2.61
CA LYS A 19 -9.22 11.71 -2.66
C LYS A 19 -10.53 11.48 -3.42
N THR A 20 -10.51 10.61 -4.42
CA THR A 20 -11.64 10.35 -5.32
C THR A 20 -12.34 9.02 -5.06
N TRP A 21 -11.96 8.29 -4.00
CA TRP A 21 -12.46 6.95 -3.72
C TRP A 21 -12.84 6.78 -2.25
N GLU A 22 -14.10 6.43 -1.97
CA GLU A 22 -14.60 6.21 -0.60
C GLU A 22 -14.20 4.86 0.03
N GLN A 23 -14.22 3.77 -0.73
CA GLN A 23 -13.86 2.42 -0.26
C GLN A 23 -12.38 2.35 0.19
N PRO A 24 -12.10 1.99 1.46
CA PRO A 24 -10.73 1.81 1.93
C PRO A 24 -10.04 0.61 1.31
N LEU A 25 -8.74 0.75 1.06
CA LEU A 25 -7.88 -0.33 0.57
C LEU A 25 -6.86 -0.73 1.63
N MET A 26 -6.57 -2.03 1.74
CA MET A 26 -5.50 -2.56 2.57
C MET A 26 -4.32 -2.99 1.70
N ILE A 27 -3.17 -2.39 1.94
CA ILE A 27 -1.91 -2.70 1.25
C ILE A 27 -1.45 -4.10 1.69
N TYR A 28 -1.11 -4.97 0.74
CA TYR A 28 -0.53 -6.29 1.05
C TYR A 28 0.76 -6.58 0.29
N GLY A 29 1.20 -5.70 -0.61
CA GLY A 29 2.49 -5.80 -1.28
C GLY A 29 3.10 -4.43 -1.57
N ARG A 30 4.42 -4.40 -1.75
CA ARG A 30 5.24 -3.21 -2.01
C ARG A 30 6.14 -3.45 -3.21
N LYS A 31 6.44 -2.39 -3.99
CA LYS A 31 7.28 -2.47 -5.21
C LYS A 31 6.84 -3.61 -6.13
N GLN A 32 5.54 -3.71 -6.34
CA GLN A 32 4.93 -4.82 -7.07
C GLN A 32 5.03 -4.57 -8.58
N GLU A 33 5.60 -5.51 -9.31
CA GLU A 33 5.53 -5.54 -10.77
C GLU A 33 4.15 -6.04 -11.21
N ASP A 34 3.47 -5.27 -12.05
CA ASP A 34 2.30 -5.75 -12.79
C ASP A 34 2.76 -6.69 -13.90
N SER A 35 2.28 -7.94 -13.86
CA SER A 35 2.66 -8.97 -14.82
C SER A 35 2.26 -8.65 -16.26
N LYS A 36 1.24 -7.79 -16.46
CA LYS A 36 0.74 -7.38 -17.78
C LYS A 36 1.52 -6.21 -18.34
N THR A 37 1.67 -5.13 -17.58
CA THR A 37 2.30 -3.89 -18.08
C THR A 37 3.81 -3.86 -17.85
N LYS A 38 4.34 -4.70 -16.96
CA LYS A 38 5.73 -4.67 -16.48
C LYS A 38 6.10 -3.38 -15.74
N GLU A 39 5.11 -2.59 -15.39
CA GLU A 39 5.28 -1.42 -14.54
C GLU A 39 5.41 -1.82 -13.08
N THR A 40 6.32 -1.16 -12.37
CA THR A 40 6.48 -1.33 -10.92
C THR A 40 5.72 -0.24 -10.20
N TRP A 41 4.81 -0.65 -9.32
CA TRP A 41 4.00 0.24 -8.49
C TRP A 41 4.48 0.22 -7.05
N ASP A 42 4.31 1.34 -6.34
CA ASP A 42 4.68 1.35 -4.92
C ASP A 42 3.89 0.30 -4.12
N TYR A 43 2.61 0.11 -4.42
CA TYR A 43 1.73 -0.78 -3.69
C TYR A 43 0.86 -1.65 -4.58
N VAL A 44 0.50 -2.81 -4.03
CA VAL A 44 -0.69 -3.57 -4.41
C VAL A 44 -1.58 -3.75 -3.18
N ALA A 45 -2.89 -3.56 -3.36
CA ALA A 45 -3.88 -3.62 -2.30
C ALA A 45 -5.16 -4.36 -2.71
N CYS A 46 -5.95 -4.69 -1.70
CA CYS A 46 -7.29 -5.23 -1.83
C CYS A 46 -8.29 -4.38 -1.05
N TYR A 47 -9.59 -4.59 -1.27
CA TYR A 47 -10.63 -3.89 -0.54
C TYR A 47 -10.66 -4.30 0.94
N TYR A 48 -10.67 -3.34 1.86
CA TYR A 48 -10.94 -3.61 3.27
C TYR A 48 -12.46 -3.50 3.54
N PRO A 49 -13.09 -4.41 4.31
CA PRO A 49 -12.54 -5.60 4.97
C PRO A 49 -12.65 -6.90 4.14
N ILE A 50 -13.00 -6.80 2.85
CA ILE A 50 -13.28 -7.96 1.98
C ILE A 50 -12.04 -8.86 1.81
N GLY A 51 -10.86 -8.28 1.67
CA GLY A 51 -9.61 -8.99 1.45
C GLY A 51 -9.31 -9.30 -0.02
N ASN A 52 -8.31 -10.14 -0.26
CA ASN A 52 -7.89 -10.55 -1.60
C ASN A 52 -8.79 -11.70 -2.11
N VAL A 53 -9.61 -11.42 -3.13
CA VAL A 53 -10.59 -12.37 -3.68
C VAL A 53 -10.07 -13.05 -4.94
N SER A 54 -9.48 -12.27 -5.86
CA SER A 54 -8.80 -12.77 -7.04
C SER A 54 -7.87 -11.69 -7.58
N THR A 55 -6.95 -12.09 -8.45
CA THR A 55 -5.99 -11.18 -9.09
C THR A 55 -6.65 -10.08 -9.93
N GLU A 56 -7.90 -10.25 -10.35
CA GLU A 56 -8.67 -9.24 -11.09
C GLU A 56 -9.07 -8.05 -10.22
N TYR A 57 -9.11 -8.22 -8.90
CA TYR A 57 -9.45 -7.19 -7.93
C TYR A 57 -8.22 -6.55 -7.28
N ASN A 58 -7.02 -6.86 -7.76
CA ASN A 58 -5.80 -6.22 -7.29
C ASN A 58 -5.79 -4.76 -7.73
N ILE A 59 -5.52 -3.87 -6.78
CA ILE A 59 -5.39 -2.43 -7.07
C ILE A 59 -3.92 -2.04 -6.91
N PHE A 60 -3.32 -1.61 -8.00
CA PHE A 60 -1.95 -1.10 -8.06
C PHE A 60 -1.97 0.43 -8.00
N PHE A 61 -1.11 1.04 -7.19
CA PHE A 61 -1.03 2.49 -7.07
C PHE A 61 0.27 2.99 -6.46
N ASN A 62 0.60 4.24 -6.74
CA ASN A 62 1.74 4.95 -6.15
C ASN A 62 1.36 5.72 -4.88
N HIS A 63 2.35 5.95 -4.02
CA HIS A 63 2.13 6.57 -2.71
C HIS A 63 1.49 7.96 -2.80
N GLU A 64 1.79 8.73 -3.85
CA GLU A 64 1.27 10.08 -4.06
C GLU A 64 -0.26 10.16 -4.18
N TYR A 65 -0.92 9.05 -4.50
CA TYR A 65 -2.38 9.00 -4.63
C TYR A 65 -3.09 8.81 -3.28
N ILE A 66 -2.38 8.43 -2.21
CA ILE A 66 -2.93 8.29 -0.87
C ILE A 66 -3.29 9.67 -0.32
N SER A 67 -4.57 9.85 0.02
CA SER A 67 -5.05 11.07 0.69
C SER A 67 -5.01 10.97 2.20
N GLU A 68 -5.19 9.76 2.73
CA GLU A 68 -5.32 9.50 4.16
C GLU A 68 -4.88 8.07 4.48
N VAL A 69 -4.14 7.91 5.58
CA VAL A 69 -3.83 6.62 6.21
C VAL A 69 -4.79 6.44 7.39
N ILE A 70 -5.75 5.53 7.26
CA ILE A 70 -6.74 5.21 8.31
C ILE A 70 -6.11 4.39 9.42
N PHE A 71 -5.24 3.44 9.03
CA PHE A 71 -4.53 2.57 9.93
C PHE A 71 -3.14 2.30 9.39
N THR A 72 -2.13 2.42 10.25
CA THR A 72 -0.77 1.99 9.93
C THR A 72 -0.65 0.51 10.23
N GLY A 73 -0.19 -0.26 9.24
CA GLY A 73 0.04 -1.69 9.36
C GLY A 73 1.02 -2.06 10.48
N TYR A 74 1.22 -3.36 10.65
CA TYR A 74 2.07 -3.88 11.73
C TYR A 74 3.53 -3.49 11.51
N ILE A 75 4.19 -3.03 12.57
CA ILE A 75 5.60 -2.64 12.56
C ILE A 75 6.34 -3.44 13.61
N ASN A 76 7.38 -4.14 13.18
CA ASN A 76 8.38 -4.80 14.03
C ASN A 76 9.79 -4.53 13.46
N GLU A 77 10.79 -5.18 14.02
CA GLU A 77 12.18 -5.07 13.55
C GLU A 77 12.35 -5.51 12.08
N ASP A 78 11.66 -6.58 11.65
CA ASP A 78 11.71 -7.05 10.27
C ASP A 78 11.13 -6.02 9.29
N GLU A 79 10.00 -5.40 9.65
CA GLU A 79 9.39 -4.34 8.84
C GLU A 79 10.31 -3.12 8.75
N ILE A 80 10.94 -2.70 9.84
CA ILE A 80 11.89 -1.58 9.84
C ILE A 80 13.07 -1.89 8.92
N LYS A 81 13.63 -3.10 9.02
CA LYS A 81 14.75 -3.54 8.19
C LYS A 81 14.39 -3.58 6.70
N LEU A 82 13.27 -4.23 6.35
CA LEU A 82 12.82 -4.30 4.96
C LEU A 82 12.57 -2.91 4.38
N ARG A 83 12.05 -1.99 5.18
CA ARG A 83 11.81 -0.60 4.76
C ARG A 83 13.10 0.16 4.47
N GLU A 84 14.20 -0.16 5.15
CA GLU A 84 15.53 0.38 4.84
C GLU A 84 16.08 -0.20 3.53
N ASP A 85 15.91 -1.51 3.31
CA ASP A 85 16.34 -2.20 2.09
C ASP A 85 15.57 -1.73 0.83
N LEU A 86 14.37 -1.17 1.00
CA LEU A 86 13.49 -0.68 -0.08
C LEU A 86 13.63 0.83 -0.40
N LYS A 87 14.52 1.55 0.30
CA LYS A 87 14.87 2.94 -0.04
C LYS A 87 15.77 3.00 -1.26
#